data_AF-A0A090X7S8-F1
#
_entry.id   AF-A0A090X7S8-F1
#
_cell.length_a   1.000
_cell.length_b   1.000
_cell.length_c   1.000
_cell.angle_alpha   90.00
_cell.angle_beta   90.00
_cell.angle_gamma   90.00
#
_symmetry.space_group_name_H-M   'P 1'
#
loop_
_entity.id
_entity.type
_entity.pdbx_description
1 polymer ?
#
loop_
_entity_poly.entity_id
_entity_poly.type
_entity_poly.pdbx_seq_one_letter_code
_entity_poly.pdbx_strand_id
1 'polypeptide(L)'
;STSNDADLSRVQEALRTLRTSGYYYEGLSWQEADRLLRDRAVGTFLVRDSSDNRFLFALSVQTERGSDRVRASTTGRDSSAWTLRTRCPRACRGSRVWYGLVEHYVQLSRSAKGQMCVWLDGHGRRDLPIMLTRPLYRELLPLQHLCRLALNRAAASAGPANAALATMPAALRDYVNDYPHLH
;
A
#
# COMPACT_ATOMS: atom_id res chain seq x y z
N SER A 1 -3.27 25.78 -15.62
CA SER A 1 -2.02 25.49 -14.86
C SER A 1 -2.25 24.77 -13.53
N THR A 2 -3.46 24.74 -12.98
CA THR A 2 -3.81 24.14 -11.66
C THR A 2 -3.74 22.61 -11.58
N SER A 3 -3.82 21.89 -12.70
CA SER A 3 -3.80 20.41 -12.72
C SER A 3 -2.43 19.83 -12.36
N ASN A 4 -1.34 20.47 -12.80
CA ASN A 4 0.02 19.95 -12.56
C ASN A 4 0.45 20.12 -11.10
N ASP A 5 0.07 21.22 -10.45
CA ASP A 5 0.39 21.47 -9.04
C ASP A 5 -0.36 20.50 -8.11
N ALA A 6 -1.62 20.18 -8.46
CA ALA A 6 -2.41 19.19 -7.73
C ALA A 6 -1.80 17.78 -7.86
N ASP A 7 -1.33 17.40 -9.04
CA ASP A 7 -0.67 16.12 -9.26
C ASP A 7 0.68 16.05 -8.54
N LEU A 8 1.48 17.13 -8.57
CA LEU A 8 2.75 17.20 -7.84
C LEU A 8 2.53 17.08 -6.33
N SER A 9 1.55 17.80 -5.78
CA SER A 9 1.22 17.76 -4.35
C SER A 9 0.82 16.34 -3.91
N ARG A 10 0.04 15.64 -4.73
CA ARG A 10 -0.37 14.25 -4.46
C ARG A 10 0.79 13.27 -4.50
N VAL A 11 1.73 13.45 -5.43
CA VAL A 11 2.94 12.63 -5.50
C VAL A 11 3.81 12.89 -4.28
N GLN A 12 3.96 14.14 -3.85
CA GLN A 12 4.70 14.50 -2.64
C GLN A 12 4.06 13.91 -1.38
N GLU A 13 2.72 13.96 -1.27
CA GLU A 13 1.98 13.33 -0.17
C GLU A 13 2.21 11.81 -0.17
N ALA A 14 2.03 11.15 -1.32
CA ALA A 14 2.25 9.72 -1.46
C ALA A 14 3.68 9.32 -1.06
N LEU A 15 4.69 10.07 -1.49
CA LEU A 15 6.10 9.85 -1.12
C LEU A 15 6.32 10.02 0.39
N ARG A 16 5.75 11.06 1.01
CA ARG A 16 5.86 11.26 2.46
C ARG A 16 5.27 10.09 3.22
N THR A 17 4.05 9.68 2.89
CA THR A 17 3.40 8.53 3.53
C THR A 17 4.19 7.25 3.31
N LEU A 18 4.68 7.01 2.09
CA LEU A 18 5.49 5.85 1.75
C LEU A 18 6.78 5.78 2.57
N ARG A 19 7.51 6.89 2.70
CA ARG A 19 8.72 6.94 3.51
C ARG A 19 8.42 6.67 4.99
N THR A 20 7.32 7.21 5.51
CA THR A 20 6.89 6.97 6.90
C THR A 20 6.47 5.51 7.15
N SER A 21 5.96 4.82 6.13
CA SER A 21 5.44 3.45 6.25
C SER A 21 6.50 2.39 6.57
N GLY A 22 7.78 2.67 6.27
CA GLY A 22 8.89 1.74 6.48
C GLY A 22 8.92 0.49 5.59
N TYR A 23 7.94 0.29 4.70
CA TYR A 23 7.94 -0.76 3.68
C TYR A 23 8.13 -0.23 2.25
N TYR A 24 8.54 1.04 2.14
CA TYR A 24 8.97 1.67 0.89
C TYR A 24 10.48 1.51 0.69
N TYR A 25 10.86 0.97 -0.46
CA TYR A 25 12.24 0.74 -0.86
C TYR A 25 12.57 1.63 -2.07
N GLU A 26 13.07 2.82 -1.77
CA GLU A 26 13.53 3.79 -2.77
C GLU A 26 14.73 3.23 -3.55
N GLY A 27 14.67 3.34 -4.87
CA GLY A 27 15.70 2.85 -5.80
C GLY A 27 15.80 1.33 -5.96
N LEU A 28 14.94 0.54 -5.30
CA LEU A 28 15.02 -0.91 -5.35
C LEU A 28 14.61 -1.45 -6.71
N SER A 29 15.48 -2.25 -7.31
CA SER A 29 15.17 -2.93 -8.57
C SER A 29 14.15 -4.05 -8.36
N TRP A 30 13.53 -4.48 -9.46
CA TRP A 30 12.62 -5.61 -9.40
C TRP A 30 13.34 -6.94 -9.09
N GLN A 31 14.61 -7.09 -9.49
CA GLN A 31 15.39 -8.30 -9.18
C GLN A 31 15.73 -8.38 -7.68
N GLU A 32 16.03 -7.24 -7.06
CA GLU A 32 16.29 -7.19 -5.61
C GLU A 32 15.01 -7.43 -4.82
N ALA A 33 13.88 -6.87 -5.26
CA ALA A 33 12.58 -7.15 -4.65
C ALA A 33 12.22 -8.64 -4.72
N ASP A 34 12.50 -9.31 -5.85
CA ASP A 34 12.33 -10.76 -6.01
C ASP A 34 13.16 -11.53 -4.97
N ARG A 35 14.44 -11.17 -4.82
CA ARG A 35 15.33 -11.80 -3.84
C ARG A 35 14.86 -11.61 -2.40
N LEU A 36 14.39 -10.42 -2.05
CA LEU A 36 13.91 -10.12 -0.69
C LEU A 36 12.62 -10.89 -0.31
N LEU A 37 11.79 -11.19 -1.31
CA LEU A 37 10.48 -11.82 -1.12
C LEU A 37 10.50 -13.35 -1.26
N ARG A 38 11.47 -13.92 -1.97
CA ARG A 38 11.55 -15.34 -2.34
C ARG A 38 11.24 -16.32 -1.22
N ASP A 39 11.82 -16.11 -0.04
CA ASP A 39 11.69 -17.01 1.11
C ASP A 39 10.74 -16.45 2.19
N ARG A 40 9.86 -15.51 1.81
CA ARG A 40 8.84 -14.95 2.69
C ARG A 40 7.53 -15.70 2.53
N ALA A 41 6.68 -15.61 3.54
CA ALA A 41 5.34 -16.19 3.45
C ALA A 41 4.49 -15.45 2.40
N VAL A 42 3.59 -16.17 1.75
CA VAL A 42 2.66 -15.63 0.74
C VAL A 42 1.90 -14.41 1.28
N GLY A 43 1.70 -13.43 0.40
CA GLY A 43 1.09 -12.13 0.69
C GLY A 43 2.01 -11.12 1.36
N THR A 44 3.29 -11.47 1.60
CA THR A 44 4.30 -10.48 2.01
C THR A 44 4.55 -9.52 0.85
N PHE A 45 4.54 -8.21 1.11
CA PHE A 45 4.69 -7.20 0.06
C PHE A 45 5.64 -6.07 0.43
N LEU A 46 6.15 -5.37 -0.57
CA LEU A 46 6.87 -4.11 -0.42
C LEU A 46 6.51 -3.16 -1.55
N VAL A 47 6.69 -1.86 -1.31
CA VAL A 47 6.55 -0.83 -2.35
C VAL A 47 7.93 -0.35 -2.75
N ARG A 48 8.12 -0.07 -4.05
CA ARG A 48 9.37 0.45 -4.61
C ARG A 48 9.08 1.41 -5.77
N ASP A 49 10.10 2.08 -6.24
CA ASP A 49 10.03 2.80 -7.52
C ASP A 49 9.74 1.85 -8.68
N SER A 50 8.92 2.30 -9.62
CA SER A 50 8.66 1.56 -10.86
C SER A 50 9.81 1.77 -11.86
N SER A 51 10.22 0.69 -12.52
CA SER A 51 11.19 0.74 -13.64
C SER A 51 10.53 1.07 -14.98
N ASP A 52 9.19 1.15 -15.02
CA ASP A 52 8.40 1.52 -16.21
C ASP A 52 7.97 2.99 -16.06
N ASN A 53 8.42 3.85 -16.98
CA ASN A 53 8.19 5.31 -16.94
C ASN A 53 6.71 5.72 -16.97
N ARG A 54 5.78 4.78 -17.22
CA ARG A 54 4.33 5.04 -17.16
C ARG A 54 3.76 4.98 -15.75
N PHE A 55 4.56 4.51 -14.78
CA PHE A 55 4.14 4.27 -13.40
C PHE A 55 5.20 4.88 -12.46
N LEU A 56 4.77 5.52 -11.37
CA LEU A 56 5.72 6.07 -10.37
C LEU A 56 6.17 4.98 -9.39
N PHE A 57 5.22 4.20 -8.88
CA PHE A 57 5.47 3.18 -7.87
C PHE A 57 5.11 1.78 -8.39
N ALA A 58 5.71 0.77 -7.78
CA ALA A 58 5.38 -0.63 -8.02
C ALA A 58 5.23 -1.37 -6.69
N LEU A 59 4.27 -2.29 -6.65
CA LEU A 59 4.02 -3.18 -5.53
C LEU A 59 4.60 -4.56 -5.89
N SER A 60 5.56 -5.01 -5.10
CA SER A 60 6.13 -6.37 -5.27
C SER A 60 5.54 -7.25 -4.17
N VAL A 61 5.02 -8.42 -4.53
CA VAL A 61 4.30 -9.29 -3.59
C VAL A 61 4.73 -10.74 -3.78
N GLN A 62 4.95 -11.43 -2.66
CA GLN A 62 5.19 -12.87 -2.68
C GLN A 62 3.89 -13.62 -2.90
N THR A 63 3.84 -14.45 -3.92
CA THR A 63 2.69 -15.29 -4.26
C THR A 63 3.04 -16.78 -4.16
N GLU A 64 2.04 -17.66 -4.29
CA GLU A 64 2.26 -19.12 -4.28
C GLU A 64 3.15 -19.61 -5.43
N ARG A 65 3.23 -18.85 -6.53
CA ARG A 65 4.09 -19.19 -7.69
C ARG A 65 5.46 -18.49 -7.64
N GLY A 66 5.79 -17.84 -6.51
CA GLY A 66 6.98 -17.02 -6.35
C GLY A 66 6.66 -15.53 -6.31
N SER A 67 7.69 -14.69 -6.41
CA SER A 67 7.56 -13.24 -6.41
C SER A 67 6.82 -12.77 -7.67
N ASP A 68 5.64 -12.17 -7.50
CA ASP A 68 4.91 -11.56 -8.60
C ASP A 68 4.96 -10.03 -8.51
N ARG A 69 4.92 -9.39 -9.68
CA ARG A 69 5.16 -7.97 -9.86
C ARG A 69 3.86 -7.28 -10.24
N VAL A 70 3.26 -6.60 -9.27
CA VAL A 70 2.06 -5.80 -9.50
C VAL A 70 2.45 -4.35 -9.74
N ARG A 71 2.17 -3.84 -10.92
CA ARG A 71 2.43 -2.42 -11.24
C ARG A 71 1.27 -1.55 -10.72
N ALA A 72 1.62 -0.46 -10.03
CA ALA A 72 0.68 0.52 -9.50
C ALA A 72 0.72 1.78 -10.36
N SER A 73 -0.40 2.14 -10.99
CA SER A 73 -0.50 3.37 -11.80
C SER A 73 -1.40 4.39 -11.12
N THR A 74 -1.12 5.66 -11.34
CA THR A 74 -2.21 6.61 -11.51
C THR A 74 -2.87 6.32 -12.86
N THR A 75 -4.11 5.86 -12.88
CA THR A 75 -4.83 5.64 -14.15
C THR A 75 -5.01 6.99 -14.85
N GLY A 76 -4.41 7.15 -16.02
CA GLY A 76 -4.54 8.36 -16.83
C GLY A 76 -5.82 8.37 -17.67
N ARG A 77 -6.72 9.31 -17.35
CA ARG A 77 -7.36 10.32 -18.23
C ARG A 77 -8.32 11.19 -17.39
N ASP A 78 -8.86 10.63 -16.31
CA ASP A 78 -9.58 11.32 -15.22
C ASP A 78 -8.75 11.24 -13.92
N SER A 79 -7.76 12.12 -13.85
CA SER A 79 -6.51 12.03 -13.09
C SER A 79 -6.64 12.28 -11.59
N SER A 80 -7.43 11.53 -10.82
CA SER A 80 -7.49 11.77 -9.34
C SER A 80 -7.27 10.58 -8.42
N ALA A 81 -7.15 9.34 -8.92
CA ALA A 81 -6.99 8.16 -8.07
C ALA A 81 -5.84 7.22 -8.52
N TRP A 82 -5.10 6.72 -7.53
CA TRP A 82 -4.16 5.62 -7.64
C TRP A 82 -4.91 4.30 -7.82
N THR A 83 -4.42 3.42 -8.67
CA THR A 83 -4.98 2.08 -8.94
C THR A 83 -3.87 1.04 -9.12
N LEU A 84 -4.06 -0.16 -8.58
CA LEU A 84 -3.23 -1.31 -8.95
C LEU A 84 -3.80 -1.98 -10.18
N ARG A 85 -2.93 -2.50 -11.06
CA ARG A 85 -3.36 -3.16 -12.28
C ARG A 85 -3.90 -4.56 -11.99
N THR A 86 -5.22 -4.71 -12.00
CA THR A 86 -5.94 -5.94 -11.61
C THR A 86 -7.08 -6.25 -12.56
N ARG A 87 -7.48 -7.53 -12.66
CA ARG A 87 -8.63 -7.98 -13.45
C ARG A 87 -9.88 -8.13 -12.58
N CYS A 88 -10.33 -7.03 -11.98
CA CYS A 88 -11.67 -6.91 -11.38
C CYS A 88 -12.06 -5.43 -11.20
N PRO A 89 -12.28 -4.67 -12.30
CA PRO A 89 -12.47 -3.21 -12.23
C PRO A 89 -13.67 -2.78 -11.38
N ARG A 90 -14.69 -3.63 -11.27
CA ARG A 90 -15.93 -3.34 -10.51
C ARG A 90 -15.76 -3.46 -8.98
N ALA A 91 -14.74 -4.20 -8.51
CA ALA A 91 -14.43 -4.37 -7.09
C ALA A 91 -13.19 -3.57 -6.66
N CYS A 92 -12.32 -3.23 -7.60
CA CYS A 92 -11.10 -2.49 -7.38
C CYS A 92 -11.40 -0.99 -7.48
N ARG A 93 -11.55 -0.32 -6.33
CA ARG A 93 -11.67 1.14 -6.28
C ARG A 93 -10.28 1.75 -6.29
N GLY A 94 -10.10 2.78 -7.11
CA GLY A 94 -8.93 3.64 -6.98
C GLY A 94 -9.04 4.47 -5.70
N SER A 95 -7.90 4.84 -5.13
CA SER A 95 -7.83 5.72 -3.97
C SER A 95 -7.14 7.02 -4.34
N ARG A 96 -7.64 8.16 -3.85
CA ARG A 96 -6.95 9.45 -4.05
C ARG A 96 -5.59 9.50 -3.37
N VAL A 97 -5.44 8.74 -2.28
CA VAL A 97 -4.21 8.66 -1.50
C VAL A 97 -3.61 7.26 -1.56
N TRP A 98 -2.28 7.18 -1.58
CA TRP A 98 -1.55 5.92 -1.72
C TRP A 98 -1.88 4.92 -0.61
N TYR A 99 -1.99 5.35 0.64
CA TYR A 99 -2.29 4.43 1.75
C TYR A 99 -3.67 3.77 1.57
N GLY A 100 -4.68 4.55 1.17
CA GLY A 100 -6.04 4.04 0.98
C GLY A 100 -6.09 3.00 -0.13
N LEU A 101 -5.13 3.05 -1.06
CA LEU A 101 -4.94 2.00 -2.06
C LEU A 101 -4.47 0.70 -1.41
N VAL A 102 -3.34 0.75 -0.68
CA VAL A 102 -2.76 -0.44 -0.04
C VAL A 102 -3.75 -1.06 0.92
N GLU A 103 -4.39 -0.25 1.76
CA GLU A 103 -5.38 -0.72 2.72
C GLU A 103 -6.62 -1.32 2.05
N HIS A 104 -7.16 -0.67 1.00
CA HIS A 104 -8.26 -1.23 0.21
C HIS A 104 -7.90 -2.61 -0.34
N TYR A 105 -6.68 -2.79 -0.84
CA TYR A 105 -6.25 -4.07 -1.38
C TYR A 105 -5.93 -5.12 -0.31
N VAL A 106 -5.45 -4.73 0.87
CA VAL A 106 -5.33 -5.61 2.04
C VAL A 106 -6.72 -6.09 2.48
N GLN A 107 -7.70 -5.19 2.59
CA GLN A 107 -9.08 -5.54 2.94
C GLN A 107 -9.76 -6.37 1.85
N LEU A 108 -9.53 -6.03 0.57
CA LEU A 108 -10.04 -6.78 -0.57
C LEU A 108 -9.54 -8.22 -0.53
N SER A 109 -8.26 -8.44 -0.20
CA SER A 109 -7.68 -9.79 -0.09
C SER A 109 -8.33 -10.66 0.98
N ARG A 110 -8.93 -10.05 2.02
CA ARG A 110 -9.69 -10.75 3.06
C ARG A 110 -11.15 -11.01 2.69
N SER A 111 -11.64 -10.39 1.63
CA SER A 111 -13.03 -10.50 1.18
C SER A 111 -13.21 -11.61 0.14
N ALA A 112 -14.41 -12.19 0.06
CA ALA A 112 -14.77 -13.13 -1.01
C ALA A 112 -14.59 -12.53 -2.42
N LYS A 113 -14.67 -11.19 -2.55
CA LYS A 113 -14.41 -10.48 -3.81
C LYS A 113 -12.93 -10.53 -4.20
N GLY A 114 -12.01 -10.52 -3.24
CA GLY A 114 -10.56 -10.62 -3.49
C GLY A 114 -10.15 -11.95 -4.10
N GLN A 115 -10.84 -13.04 -3.73
CA GLN A 115 -10.64 -14.35 -4.34
C GLN A 115 -10.99 -14.38 -5.85
N MET A 116 -11.88 -13.48 -6.29
CA MET A 116 -12.23 -13.32 -7.70
C MET A 116 -11.34 -12.31 -8.44
N CYS A 117 -10.61 -11.47 -7.71
CA CYS A 117 -9.71 -10.48 -8.28
C CYS A 117 -8.34 -11.10 -8.50
N VAL A 118 -7.81 -11.00 -9.72
CA VAL A 118 -6.47 -11.50 -10.03
C VAL A 118 -5.51 -10.38 -10.45
N TRP A 119 -4.23 -10.56 -10.13
CA TRP A 119 -3.17 -9.67 -10.60
C TRP A 119 -3.02 -9.75 -12.13
N LEU A 120 -2.74 -8.62 -12.78
CA LEU A 120 -2.45 -8.57 -14.20
C LEU A 120 -0.93 -8.46 -14.41
N ASP A 121 -0.28 -9.60 -14.67
CA ASP A 121 1.14 -9.63 -15.01
C ASP A 121 1.43 -8.98 -16.38
N GLY A 122 2.71 -8.69 -16.64
CA GLY A 122 3.16 -8.13 -17.91
C GLY A 122 3.18 -9.12 -19.08
N HIS A 123 3.03 -10.42 -18.82
CA HIS A 123 3.21 -11.51 -19.77
C HIS A 123 1.90 -12.22 -20.15
N GLY A 124 0.75 -11.69 -19.73
CA GLY A 124 -0.56 -12.27 -19.97
C GLY A 124 -0.84 -13.56 -19.18
N ARG A 125 0.04 -13.96 -18.24
CA ARG A 125 -0.20 -15.13 -17.37
C ARG A 125 -1.16 -14.70 -16.29
N ARG A 126 -2.25 -15.45 -16.24
CA ARG A 126 -3.39 -15.22 -15.36
C ARG A 126 -3.22 -16.14 -14.14
N ASP A 127 -4.06 -15.94 -13.14
CA ASP A 127 -4.44 -16.95 -12.14
C ASP A 127 -3.77 -16.84 -10.76
N LEU A 128 -3.50 -15.63 -10.26
CA LEU A 128 -3.20 -15.46 -8.83
C LEU A 128 -4.17 -14.48 -8.17
N PRO A 129 -4.93 -14.93 -7.15
CA PRO A 129 -5.82 -14.05 -6.41
C PRO A 129 -5.03 -12.97 -5.70
N ILE A 130 -5.65 -11.81 -5.51
CA ILE A 130 -5.02 -10.71 -4.79
C ILE A 130 -4.83 -11.12 -3.32
N MET A 131 -3.58 -11.27 -2.91
CA MET A 131 -3.19 -11.57 -1.54
C MET A 131 -2.18 -10.54 -1.03
N LEU A 132 -2.62 -9.68 -0.11
CA LEU A 132 -1.78 -8.68 0.55
C LEU A 132 -2.01 -8.79 2.05
N THR A 133 -1.05 -9.37 2.74
CA THR A 133 -1.22 -9.75 4.15
C THR A 133 -0.33 -8.93 5.06
N ARG A 134 0.96 -8.82 4.75
CA ARG A 134 1.94 -8.15 5.61
C ARG A 134 2.97 -7.36 4.81
N PRO A 135 3.32 -6.14 5.23
CA PRO A 135 4.44 -5.43 4.64
C PRO A 135 5.78 -6.06 5.06
N LEU A 136 6.77 -5.98 4.18
CA LEU A 136 8.16 -6.28 4.49
C LEU A 136 8.87 -4.97 4.84
N TYR A 137 9.03 -4.70 6.12
CA TYR A 137 9.73 -3.49 6.58
C TYR A 137 11.22 -3.54 6.23
N ARG A 138 11.75 -2.43 5.71
CA ARG A 138 13.15 -2.26 5.33
C ARG A 138 14.05 -2.13 6.54
N GLU A 139 13.57 -1.38 7.53
CA GLU A 139 14.31 -1.03 8.74
C GLU A 139 13.42 -1.27 9.97
N LEU A 140 14.06 -1.30 11.14
CA LEU A 140 13.34 -1.34 12.41
C LEU A 140 12.57 -0.03 12.58
N LEU A 141 11.25 -0.15 12.67
CA LEU A 141 10.39 1.00 12.94
C LEU A 141 10.66 1.52 14.36
N PRO A 142 10.71 2.85 14.55
CA PRO A 142 10.87 3.41 15.88
C PRO A 142 9.66 3.04 16.76
N LEU A 143 9.88 2.85 18.06
CA LEU A 143 8.84 2.41 19.01
C LEU A 143 7.58 3.29 18.96
N GLN A 144 7.76 4.61 18.87
CA GLN A 144 6.64 5.55 18.70
C GLN A 144 5.74 5.20 17.51
N HIS A 145 6.33 4.78 16.39
CA HIS A 145 5.59 4.42 15.21
C HIS A 145 4.90 3.07 15.38
N LEU A 146 5.57 2.09 16.01
CA LEU A 146 4.95 0.81 16.37
C LEU A 146 3.73 1.00 17.27
N CYS A 147 3.82 1.88 18.27
CA CYS A 147 2.69 2.26 19.12
C CYS A 147 1.57 2.90 18.32
N ARG A 148 1.89 3.82 17.39
CA ARG A 148 0.92 4.43 16.48
C ARG A 148 0.18 3.39 15.65
N LEU A 149 0.89 2.42 15.06
CA LEU A 149 0.27 1.33 14.29
C LEU A 149 -0.62 0.44 15.17
N ALA A 150 -0.20 0.15 16.40
CA ALA A 150 -1.00 -0.64 17.35
C ALA A 150 -2.32 0.07 17.72
N LEU A 151 -2.27 1.38 17.97
CA LEU A 151 -3.46 2.21 18.23
C LEU A 151 -4.40 2.23 17.03
N ASN A 152 -3.88 2.43 15.82
CA ASN A 152 -4.68 2.44 14.60
C ASN A 152 -5.38 1.10 14.37
N ARG A 153 -4.69 -0.02 14.60
CA ARG A 153 -5.27 -1.38 14.51
C ARG A 153 -6.36 -1.61 15.54
N ALA A 154 -6.16 -1.16 16.77
CA ALA A 154 -7.19 -1.22 17.81
C ALA A 154 -8.42 -0.40 17.40
N ALA A 155 -8.23 0.79 16.84
CA ALA A 155 -9.30 1.65 16.33
C ALA A 155 -10.09 1.02 15.18
N ALA A 156 -9.43 0.29 14.28
CA ALA A 156 -10.08 -0.39 13.17
C ALA A 156 -10.83 -1.66 13.59
N SER A 157 -10.39 -2.33 14.67
CA SER A 157 -10.95 -3.62 15.12
C SER A 157 -12.03 -3.47 16.19
N ALA A 158 -11.92 -2.44 17.03
CA ALA A 158 -12.85 -2.12 18.09
C ALA A 158 -13.31 -0.67 17.94
N GLY A 159 -14.59 -0.46 17.63
CA GLY A 159 -15.18 0.83 17.99
C GLY A 159 -15.16 0.97 19.52
N PRO A 160 -15.17 2.18 20.11
CA PRO A 160 -14.48 3.41 19.76
C PRO A 160 -13.12 3.47 20.49
N ALA A 161 -11.99 3.15 19.82
CA ALA A 161 -10.65 3.54 20.32
C ALA A 161 -10.48 5.07 20.45
N ASN A 162 -11.46 5.85 19.98
CA ASN A 162 -11.61 7.27 20.25
C ASN A 162 -11.57 7.60 21.75
N ALA A 163 -11.96 6.70 22.66
CA ALA A 163 -11.92 6.99 24.10
C ALA A 163 -10.48 7.14 24.63
N ALA A 164 -9.55 6.28 24.17
CA ALA A 164 -8.14 6.37 24.56
C ALA A 164 -7.43 7.52 23.85
N LEU A 165 -7.76 7.79 22.58
CA LEU A 165 -7.22 8.94 21.86
C LEU A 165 -7.72 10.26 22.44
N ALA A 166 -8.99 10.34 22.87
CA ALA A 166 -9.57 11.55 23.45
C ALA A 166 -8.90 11.96 24.77
N THR A 167 -8.35 11.00 25.53
CA THR A 167 -7.65 11.28 26.80
C THR A 167 -6.16 11.57 26.63
N MET A 168 -5.58 11.40 25.44
CA MET A 168 -4.16 11.69 25.18
C MET A 168 -3.87 13.19 25.02
N PRO A 169 -2.64 13.65 25.34
CA PRO A 169 -2.16 14.98 24.99
C PRO A 169 -2.28 15.29 23.50
N ALA A 170 -2.51 16.57 23.15
CA ALA A 170 -2.71 17.01 21.77
C ALA A 170 -1.59 16.55 20.82
N ALA A 171 -0.33 16.71 21.24
CA ALA A 171 0.83 16.31 20.43
C ALA A 171 0.83 14.82 20.04
N LEU A 172 0.36 13.93 20.93
CA LEU A 172 0.27 12.50 20.62
C LEU A 172 -0.91 12.19 19.69
N ARG A 173 -2.03 12.89 19.86
CA ARG A 173 -3.18 12.78 18.94
C ARG A 173 -2.78 13.23 17.54
N ASP A 174 -2.09 14.36 17.43
CA ASP A 174 -1.61 14.90 16.17
C ASP A 174 -0.62 13.92 15.51
N TYR A 175 0.31 13.34 16.28
CA TYR A 175 1.24 12.32 15.78
C TYR A 175 0.54 11.05 15.26
N VAL A 176 -0.54 10.61 15.92
CA VAL A 176 -1.35 9.47 15.46
C VAL A 176 -2.13 9.84 14.20
N ASN A 177 -2.76 11.01 14.19
CA ASN A 177 -3.56 11.52 13.07
C ASN A 177 -2.71 11.85 11.83
N ASP A 178 -1.41 12.12 12.00
CA ASP A 178 -0.45 12.33 10.90
C ASP A 178 -0.20 11.04 10.09
N TYR A 179 -0.52 9.87 10.65
CA TYR A 179 -0.45 8.59 9.94
C TYR A 179 -1.55 7.63 10.44
N PRO A 180 -2.80 7.80 9.99
CA PRO A 180 -3.94 7.00 10.42
C PRO A 180 -4.01 5.67 9.65
N HIS A 181 -2.92 4.90 9.63
CA HIS A 181 -2.81 3.68 8.83
C HIS A 181 -2.40 2.47 9.67
N LEU A 182 -2.76 1.28 9.20
CA LEU A 182 -2.59 0.01 9.92
C LEU A 182 -1.22 -0.65 9.70
N HIS A 183 -0.48 -0.22 8.68
CA HIS A 183 0.76 -0.84 8.24
C HIS A 183 1.84 0.18 8.02
#